data_AF-A0A356NPJ1-F1
#
_entry.id   AF-A0A356NPJ1-F1
#
_cell.length_a   1.000
_cell.length_b   1.000
_cell.length_c   1.000
_cell.angle_alpha   90.00
_cell.angle_beta   90.00
_cell.angle_gamma   90.00
#
_symmetry.space_group_name_H-M   'P 1'
#
loop_
_entity.id
_entity.type
_entity.pdbx_description
1 polymer ?
#
loop_
_entity_poly.entity_id
_entity_poly.type
_entity_poly.pdbx_seq_one_letter_code
_entity_poly.pdbx_strand_id
1 'polypeptide(L)'
;MRHWDIVIHIRFDFQNPATSLGSMRTFLNTLFLFTSALALASEANHHWPQWRGPTWNGVSPEGDPPVTWSETENLAWKTPIPGSGWSTPIIWGDRIFIHTAIPLSEKLPVPDVIPSGTPNIRKHPAVASSWKAQRLAVICLDGIKGKTLWNKTVFEGMPHQGHHRKGGFASESPVTDGKHVYSYFGSFGLFCHDYDGRLVWKKDFQAQAMEDALGEGTSPVLHGDKLIIVVDHELQSFVVAIDKHTGKEIWKTRRDEVSNWTTPRVYRYEGQDRIVINGSSVCAYDLNTGRFLWKCGGQSLSAIPMPAVGHGLAFAASGWRKDTVHAIRLGQIGDLTDSKSI
;
A
#
# COMPACT_ATOMS: atom_id res chain seq x y z
N MET A 1 8.78 -11.72 31.87
CA MET A 1 9.50 -10.97 30.82
C MET A 1 10.12 -11.97 29.86
N ARG A 2 9.78 -11.87 28.58
CA ARG A 2 10.55 -12.36 27.42
C ARG A 2 10.30 -11.30 26.36
N HIS A 3 11.36 -10.70 25.83
CA HIS A 3 11.24 -9.70 24.76
C HIS A 3 11.30 -10.42 23.39
N TRP A 4 11.05 -9.68 22.31
CA TRP A 4 10.82 -10.26 20.98
C TRP A 4 12.05 -10.13 20.09
N ASP A 5 13.01 -11.05 20.26
CA ASP A 5 14.28 -11.09 19.52
C ASP A 5 14.08 -11.53 18.04
N ILE A 6 13.37 -10.74 17.24
CA ILE A 6 13.00 -11.09 15.85
C ILE A 6 13.26 -9.93 14.88
N VAL A 7 14.29 -10.08 14.04
CA VAL A 7 14.30 -9.48 12.68
C VAL A 7 13.77 -10.52 11.69
N ILE A 8 12.70 -10.15 10.98
CA ILE A 8 12.14 -10.94 9.87
C ILE A 8 13.00 -10.72 8.62
N HIS A 9 13.52 -11.80 8.02
CA HIS A 9 14.22 -11.72 6.74
C HIS A 9 13.66 -12.74 5.74
N ILE A 10 13.13 -12.22 4.64
CA ILE A 10 12.41 -13.00 3.62
C ILE A 10 13.40 -13.39 2.51
N ARG A 11 13.74 -14.69 2.38
CA ARG A 11 14.58 -15.23 1.30
C ARG A 11 14.19 -16.66 0.90
N PHE A 12 13.92 -16.79 -0.40
CA PHE A 12 14.04 -17.95 -1.30
C PHE A 12 14.89 -19.14 -0.75
N ASP A 13 14.37 -20.38 -0.91
CA ASP A 13 14.63 -21.70 -0.21
C ASP A 13 16.11 -22.20 -0.08
N PHE A 14 16.49 -23.19 0.76
CA PHE A 14 15.79 -24.42 1.20
C PHE A 14 15.88 -24.82 2.71
N GLN A 15 14.71 -24.87 3.39
CA GLN A 15 14.33 -25.77 4.54
C GLN A 15 15.18 -25.68 5.87
N ASN A 16 15.01 -26.44 7.00
CA ASN A 16 14.14 -27.58 7.41
C ASN A 16 13.75 -27.54 8.95
N PRO A 17 13.42 -28.59 9.79
CA PRO A 17 12.39 -28.44 10.86
C PRO A 17 12.60 -28.99 12.32
N ALA A 18 12.25 -28.17 13.33
CA ALA A 18 11.49 -28.49 14.58
C ALA A 18 12.15 -29.29 15.75
N THR A 19 11.70 -29.28 17.03
CA THR A 19 10.52 -28.69 17.79
C THR A 19 11.04 -28.02 19.11
N SER A 20 10.39 -27.68 20.26
CA SER A 20 9.05 -27.64 20.95
C SER A 20 9.24 -26.77 22.26
N LEU A 21 8.37 -26.50 23.26
CA LEU A 21 6.91 -26.25 23.51
C LEU A 21 6.76 -25.56 24.92
N GLY A 22 5.58 -25.00 25.29
CA GLY A 22 5.31 -24.52 26.68
C GLY A 22 4.11 -23.54 26.85
N SER A 23 3.50 -23.44 28.05
CA SER A 23 2.29 -22.62 28.36
C SER A 23 2.21 -22.27 29.89
N MET A 24 1.17 -21.68 30.54
CA MET A 24 -0.27 -21.45 30.25
C MET A 24 -0.91 -20.40 31.22
N ARG A 25 -2.09 -19.83 30.85
CA ARG A 25 -3.09 -19.05 31.66
C ARG A 25 -2.69 -17.61 32.10
N THR A 26 -3.52 -16.54 32.10
CA THR A 26 -4.99 -16.24 32.11
C THR A 26 -5.56 -15.88 33.50
N PHE A 27 -6.02 -14.62 33.70
CA PHE A 27 -7.09 -14.09 34.60
C PHE A 27 -7.04 -12.53 34.54
N LEU A 28 -8.08 -11.68 34.77
CA LEU A 28 -9.50 -11.63 34.34
C LEU A 28 -10.03 -10.17 34.55
N ASN A 29 -11.00 -9.71 33.74
CA ASN A 29 -11.76 -8.43 33.73
C ASN A 29 -11.79 -7.58 35.05
N THR A 30 -11.87 -6.24 35.03
CA THR A 30 -13.04 -5.48 34.54
C THR A 30 -12.82 -3.94 34.56
N LEU A 31 -12.98 -3.24 33.42
CA LEU A 31 -13.62 -1.90 33.34
C LEU A 31 -13.93 -1.56 31.87
N PHE A 32 -15.20 -1.38 31.50
CA PHE A 32 -15.62 -1.12 30.11
C PHE A 32 -16.79 -0.14 30.07
N LEU A 33 -16.65 0.94 29.29
CA LEU A 33 -17.72 1.65 28.53
C LEU A 33 -17.29 3.00 27.93
N PHE A 34 -16.11 3.54 28.28
CA PHE A 34 -15.55 4.77 27.67
C PHE A 34 -14.20 4.58 26.95
N THR A 35 -13.74 3.34 26.81
CA THR A 35 -12.39 2.98 26.35
C THR A 35 -12.30 2.56 24.88
N SER A 36 -13.42 2.28 24.20
CA SER A 36 -13.44 1.62 22.87
C SER A 36 -12.68 2.37 21.77
N ALA A 37 -12.72 3.71 21.77
CA ALA A 37 -12.04 4.52 20.75
C ALA A 37 -10.51 4.57 20.93
N LEU A 38 -9.99 4.50 22.17
CA LEU A 38 -8.55 4.46 22.43
C LEU A 38 -8.00 3.02 22.34
N ALA A 39 -8.77 2.02 22.76
CA ALA A 39 -8.35 0.62 22.74
C ALA A 39 -8.03 0.12 21.31
N LEU A 40 -8.85 0.48 20.32
CA LEU A 40 -8.61 0.13 18.91
C LEU A 40 -7.36 0.81 18.32
N ALA A 41 -7.03 2.01 18.78
CA ALA A 41 -5.78 2.68 18.40
C ALA A 41 -4.56 2.02 19.07
N SER A 42 -4.71 1.50 20.28
CA SER A 42 -3.66 0.72 20.97
C SER A 42 -3.38 -0.60 20.25
N GLU A 43 -4.43 -1.38 19.94
CA GLU A 43 -4.29 -2.69 19.28
C GLU A 43 -3.56 -2.59 17.93
N ALA A 44 -3.90 -1.58 17.12
CA ALA A 44 -3.24 -1.34 15.85
C ALA A 44 -1.75 -0.96 15.99
N ASN A 45 -1.32 -0.34 17.09
CA ASN A 45 0.09 0.05 17.29
C ASN A 45 1.01 -1.15 17.55
N HIS A 46 0.48 -2.26 18.06
CA HIS A 46 1.23 -3.53 18.20
C HIS A 46 1.37 -4.28 16.86
N HIS A 47 0.89 -3.71 15.75
CA HIS A 47 0.78 -4.32 14.43
C HIS A 47 1.33 -3.38 13.33
N TRP A 48 1.51 -3.92 12.12
CA TRP A 48 1.94 -3.16 10.95
C TRP A 48 0.93 -3.34 9.82
N PRO A 49 -0.29 -2.77 9.92
CA PRO A 49 -1.42 -3.14 9.06
C PRO A 49 -1.31 -2.74 7.58
N GLN A 50 -0.37 -1.86 7.23
CA GLN A 50 -0.40 -1.08 5.97
C GLN A 50 0.97 -0.47 5.62
N TRP A 51 1.05 0.15 4.45
CA TRP A 51 2.20 0.99 4.04
C TRP A 51 2.57 2.03 5.11
N ARG A 52 3.86 2.07 5.49
CA ARG A 52 4.42 2.92 6.57
C ARG A 52 3.81 2.72 7.97
N GLY A 53 3.19 1.57 8.23
CA GLY A 53 2.79 1.14 9.57
C GLY A 53 1.57 1.87 10.14
N PRO A 54 1.22 1.63 11.43
CA PRO A 54 -0.03 2.09 12.03
C PRO A 54 -0.11 3.62 12.12
N THR A 55 1.03 4.26 12.34
CA THR A 55 1.25 5.71 12.50
C THR A 55 1.54 6.45 11.19
N TRP A 56 1.64 5.73 10.06
CA TRP A 56 1.95 6.24 8.71
C TRP A 56 3.31 6.92 8.53
N ASN A 57 4.17 6.94 9.55
CA ASN A 57 5.49 7.57 9.50
C ASN A 57 6.64 6.57 9.26
N GLY A 58 6.38 5.26 9.32
CA GLY A 58 7.40 4.21 9.24
C GLY A 58 8.10 3.92 10.57
N VAL A 59 7.53 4.34 11.71
CA VAL A 59 8.02 4.03 13.06
C VAL A 59 7.14 2.94 13.68
N SER A 60 7.75 1.94 14.32
CA SER A 60 7.07 1.07 15.27
C SER A 60 7.17 1.69 16.67
N PRO A 61 6.10 2.24 17.27
CA PRO A 61 6.21 3.04 18.50
C PRO A 61 6.66 2.25 19.74
N GLU A 62 6.45 0.94 19.72
CA GLU A 62 6.77 -0.02 20.80
C GLU A 62 7.78 -1.07 20.34
N GLY A 63 8.45 -0.84 19.19
CA GLY A 63 9.44 -1.76 18.65
C GLY A 63 10.75 -1.70 19.43
N ASP A 64 11.18 -2.85 19.95
CA ASP A 64 12.48 -3.10 20.57
C ASP A 64 13.30 -4.10 19.71
N PRO A 65 13.72 -3.72 18.49
CA PRO A 65 14.42 -4.62 17.59
C PRO A 65 15.90 -4.77 17.96
N PRO A 66 16.52 -5.95 17.75
CA PRO A 66 17.94 -6.14 17.99
C PRO A 66 18.78 -5.25 17.06
N VAL A 67 19.74 -4.53 17.65
CA VAL A 67 20.59 -3.53 16.95
C VAL A 67 21.77 -4.15 16.18
N THR A 68 22.05 -5.43 16.38
CA THR A 68 22.97 -6.26 15.58
C THR A 68 22.20 -7.40 14.94
N TRP A 69 22.56 -7.79 13.71
CA TRP A 69 21.98 -8.94 13.02
C TRP A 69 22.90 -9.47 11.92
N SER A 70 22.76 -10.75 11.58
CA SER A 70 23.45 -11.39 10.46
C SER A 70 22.68 -12.63 9.95
N GLU A 71 23.26 -13.41 9.03
CA GLU A 71 22.71 -14.75 8.68
C GLU A 71 22.71 -15.74 9.86
N THR A 72 23.41 -15.42 10.96
CA THR A 72 23.64 -16.32 12.11
C THR A 72 23.38 -15.67 13.48
N GLU A 73 22.92 -14.42 13.52
CA GLU A 73 22.71 -13.63 14.74
C GLU A 73 21.40 -12.85 14.63
N ASN A 74 20.54 -12.96 15.66
CA ASN A 74 19.27 -12.24 15.79
C ASN A 74 18.26 -12.38 14.61
N LEU A 75 18.50 -13.39 13.77
CA LEU A 75 17.64 -13.84 12.67
C LEU A 75 16.78 -15.02 13.15
N ALA A 76 15.47 -14.82 13.26
CA ALA A 76 14.57 -15.84 13.81
C ALA A 76 14.26 -16.98 12.81
N TRP A 77 14.04 -16.64 11.54
CA TRP A 77 13.77 -17.58 10.45
C TRP A 77 13.98 -16.91 9.09
N LYS A 78 14.02 -17.72 8.02
CA LYS A 78 14.31 -17.27 6.66
C LYS A 78 13.41 -17.96 5.65
N THR A 79 12.50 -17.21 5.01
CA THR A 79 11.36 -17.81 4.30
C THR A 79 11.36 -17.61 2.78
N PRO A 80 11.09 -18.68 2.01
CA PRO A 80 10.93 -18.59 0.56
C PRO A 80 9.66 -17.85 0.15
N ILE A 81 9.83 -16.96 -0.82
CA ILE A 81 8.77 -16.45 -1.67
C ILE A 81 9.04 -16.99 -3.09
N PRO A 82 8.04 -17.15 -3.97
CA PRO A 82 8.24 -17.31 -5.40
C PRO A 82 8.11 -15.95 -6.11
N GLY A 83 8.93 -15.67 -7.13
CA GLY A 83 8.84 -14.42 -7.92
C GLY A 83 9.57 -13.23 -7.29
N SER A 84 9.01 -12.03 -7.42
CA SER A 84 9.53 -10.79 -6.81
C SER A 84 8.41 -9.82 -6.43
N GLY A 85 8.65 -8.97 -5.43
CA GLY A 85 7.71 -7.96 -4.96
C GLY A 85 8.42 -6.72 -4.41
N TRP A 86 7.75 -5.57 -4.50
CA TRP A 86 8.18 -4.27 -3.96
C TRP A 86 7.23 -3.74 -2.87
N SER A 87 6.07 -4.40 -2.68
CA SER A 87 5.15 -4.23 -1.56
C SER A 87 5.88 -4.27 -0.21
N THR A 88 5.54 -3.38 0.72
CA THR A 88 5.90 -3.57 2.13
C THR A 88 5.10 -4.73 2.70
N PRO A 89 5.74 -5.74 3.33
CA PRO A 89 5.02 -6.76 4.09
C PRO A 89 4.21 -6.12 5.21
N ILE A 90 2.95 -6.51 5.36
CA ILE A 90 2.12 -6.10 6.50
C ILE A 90 2.07 -7.22 7.54
N ILE A 91 1.92 -6.86 8.81
CA ILE A 91 1.95 -7.77 9.95
C ILE A 91 0.75 -7.50 10.83
N TRP A 92 0.01 -8.53 11.24
CA TRP A 92 -1.07 -8.41 12.22
C TRP A 92 -1.21 -9.69 13.03
N GLY A 93 -0.88 -9.61 14.32
CA GLY A 93 -0.59 -10.78 15.15
C GLY A 93 0.50 -11.66 14.53
N ASP A 94 0.39 -12.97 14.72
CA ASP A 94 1.34 -13.98 14.22
C ASP A 94 1.26 -14.22 12.69
N ARG A 95 0.75 -13.27 11.90
CA ARG A 95 0.61 -13.40 10.43
C ARG A 95 1.23 -12.23 9.69
N ILE A 96 1.98 -12.57 8.63
CA ILE A 96 2.61 -11.62 7.70
C ILE A 96 1.98 -11.82 6.32
N PHE A 97 1.62 -10.73 5.64
CA PHE A 97 1.04 -10.78 4.29
C PHE A 97 1.90 -10.01 3.28
N ILE A 98 2.16 -10.65 2.14
CA ILE A 98 3.13 -10.23 1.12
C ILE A 98 2.50 -10.33 -0.27
N HIS A 99 2.81 -9.41 -1.18
CA HIS A 99 2.50 -9.54 -2.61
C HIS A 99 3.71 -10.03 -3.40
N THR A 100 3.47 -10.80 -4.45
CA THR A 100 4.55 -11.20 -5.38
C THR A 100 4.04 -11.34 -6.81
N ALA A 101 4.93 -11.05 -7.77
CA ALA A 101 4.79 -11.29 -9.19
C ALA A 101 5.77 -12.38 -9.64
N ILE A 102 5.24 -13.46 -10.20
CA ILE A 102 6.00 -14.63 -10.66
C ILE A 102 6.02 -14.60 -12.19
N PRO A 103 7.18 -14.37 -12.84
CA PRO A 103 7.26 -14.35 -14.30
C PRO A 103 7.07 -15.76 -14.87
N LEU A 104 6.22 -15.87 -15.89
CA LEU A 104 5.92 -17.10 -16.59
C LEU A 104 6.76 -17.20 -17.88
N SER A 105 6.98 -18.42 -18.35
CA SER A 105 7.70 -18.72 -19.59
C SER A 105 6.84 -18.55 -20.85
N GLU A 106 5.51 -18.42 -20.69
CA GLU A 106 4.54 -18.36 -21.77
C GLU A 106 4.58 -17.03 -22.52
N LYS A 107 4.47 -17.11 -23.86
CA LYS A 107 4.35 -15.95 -24.74
C LYS A 107 2.88 -15.67 -25.04
N LEU A 108 2.22 -15.05 -24.09
CA LEU A 108 0.85 -14.56 -24.23
C LEU A 108 0.82 -13.22 -25.02
N PRO A 109 -0.26 -12.92 -25.76
CA PRO A 109 -0.41 -11.63 -26.44
C PRO A 109 -0.55 -10.50 -25.42
N VAL A 110 0.03 -9.33 -25.73
CA VAL A 110 -0.18 -8.09 -24.96
C VAL A 110 -1.64 -7.65 -25.12
N PRO A 111 -2.37 -7.34 -24.04
CA PRO A 111 -3.70 -6.76 -24.13
C PRO A 111 -3.66 -5.36 -24.75
N ASP A 112 -4.32 -5.18 -25.89
CA ASP A 112 -4.50 -3.89 -26.55
C ASP A 112 -5.66 -3.12 -25.90
N VAL A 113 -5.40 -2.56 -24.72
CA VAL A 113 -6.42 -1.93 -23.84
C VAL A 113 -6.12 -0.47 -23.49
N ILE A 114 -4.99 0.07 -23.93
CA ILE A 114 -4.68 1.50 -23.84
C ILE A 114 -5.09 2.16 -25.15
N PRO A 115 -5.94 3.21 -25.15
CA PRO A 115 -6.33 3.91 -26.37
C PRO A 115 -5.12 4.43 -27.17
N SER A 116 -5.14 4.19 -28.48
CA SER A 116 -4.13 4.76 -29.40
C SER A 116 -4.14 6.29 -29.31
N GLY A 117 -2.95 6.89 -29.23
CA GLY A 117 -2.79 8.34 -29.03
C GLY A 117 -2.82 8.81 -27.57
N THR A 118 -2.92 7.91 -26.57
CA THR A 118 -2.76 8.29 -25.15
C THR A 118 -1.42 9.01 -24.92
N PRO A 119 -1.40 10.18 -24.24
CA PRO A 119 -0.17 10.93 -23.98
C PRO A 119 0.90 10.13 -23.24
N ASN A 120 2.17 10.52 -23.44
CA ASN A 120 3.35 10.01 -22.72
C ASN A 120 3.57 8.47 -22.71
N ILE A 121 2.80 7.67 -23.46
CA ILE A 121 3.03 6.24 -23.58
C ILE A 121 4.17 5.96 -24.56
N ARG A 122 5.35 5.64 -24.02
CA ARG A 122 6.56 5.27 -24.80
C ARG A 122 7.14 3.96 -24.27
N LYS A 123 7.98 3.28 -25.06
CA LYS A 123 8.72 2.09 -24.62
C LYS A 123 10.05 2.51 -23.97
N HIS A 124 10.04 2.82 -22.68
CA HIS A 124 11.25 3.21 -21.96
C HIS A 124 12.26 2.02 -21.85
N PRO A 125 13.58 2.21 -22.09
CA PRO A 125 14.53 1.10 -22.17
C PRO A 125 14.59 0.22 -20.91
N ALA A 126 14.46 0.82 -19.73
CA ALA A 126 14.50 0.11 -18.44
C ALA A 126 13.17 -0.60 -18.07
N VAL A 127 12.24 -0.71 -19.01
CA VAL A 127 10.97 -1.45 -18.91
C VAL A 127 11.03 -2.76 -19.72
N ALA A 128 11.82 -2.83 -20.80
CA ALA A 128 11.73 -3.88 -21.81
C ALA A 128 11.90 -5.33 -21.29
N SER A 129 12.65 -5.53 -20.20
CA SER A 129 12.87 -6.87 -19.60
C SER A 129 11.74 -7.35 -18.69
N SER A 130 10.84 -6.46 -18.26
CA SER A 130 9.69 -6.77 -17.38
C SER A 130 8.51 -7.39 -18.10
N TRP A 131 8.33 -7.07 -19.40
CA TRP A 131 7.08 -7.30 -20.12
C TRP A 131 6.96 -8.76 -20.57
N LYS A 132 6.49 -9.60 -19.65
CA LYS A 132 6.29 -11.04 -19.75
C LYS A 132 4.99 -11.40 -19.03
N ALA A 133 4.40 -12.55 -19.36
CA ALA A 133 3.27 -13.08 -18.61
C ALA A 133 3.64 -13.25 -17.12
N GLN A 134 2.69 -12.99 -16.23
CA GLN A 134 2.86 -13.01 -14.78
C GLN A 134 1.76 -13.83 -14.12
N ARG A 135 2.12 -14.49 -13.01
CA ARG A 135 1.20 -14.92 -11.97
C ARG A 135 1.38 -13.99 -10.77
N LEU A 136 0.37 -13.19 -10.45
CA LEU A 136 0.37 -12.31 -9.27
C LEU A 136 -0.31 -13.03 -8.11
N ALA A 137 0.27 -12.98 -6.93
CA ALA A 137 -0.20 -13.71 -5.77
C ALA A 137 -0.07 -12.95 -4.45
N VAL A 138 -0.99 -13.26 -3.54
CA VAL A 138 -0.93 -12.87 -2.12
C VAL A 138 -0.47 -14.09 -1.32
N ILE A 139 0.49 -13.89 -0.42
CA ILE A 139 1.06 -14.93 0.43
C ILE A 139 0.86 -14.55 1.90
N CYS A 140 0.44 -15.52 2.71
CA CYS A 140 0.40 -15.43 4.16
C CYS A 140 1.46 -16.34 4.79
N LEU A 141 2.28 -15.79 5.68
CA LEU A 141 3.26 -16.52 6.47
C LEU A 141 2.88 -16.53 7.96
N ASP A 142 3.19 -17.63 8.63
CA ASP A 142 3.32 -17.77 10.08
C ASP A 142 4.52 -16.90 10.55
N GLY A 143 4.23 -15.81 11.24
CA GLY A 143 5.25 -14.84 11.69
C GLY A 143 6.24 -15.38 12.72
N ILE A 144 5.91 -16.50 13.37
CA ILE A 144 6.74 -17.14 14.40
C ILE A 144 7.67 -18.20 13.79
N LYS A 145 7.20 -18.93 12.77
CA LYS A 145 7.89 -20.10 12.19
C LYS A 145 8.36 -19.89 10.75
N GLY A 146 8.04 -18.75 10.14
CA GLY A 146 8.33 -18.47 8.73
C GLY A 146 7.61 -19.37 7.74
N LYS A 147 6.58 -20.13 8.14
CA LYS A 147 5.94 -21.11 7.26
C LYS A 147 4.80 -20.48 6.47
N THR A 148 4.74 -20.73 5.16
CA THR A 148 3.60 -20.36 4.32
C THR A 148 2.33 -21.03 4.84
N LEU A 149 1.39 -20.22 5.33
CA LEU A 149 0.05 -20.67 5.73
C LEU A 149 -0.87 -20.81 4.52
N TRP A 150 -0.77 -19.88 3.57
CA TRP A 150 -1.40 -19.98 2.26
C TRP A 150 -0.71 -19.11 1.21
N ASN A 151 -0.92 -19.46 -0.06
CA ASN A 151 -0.54 -18.70 -1.25
C ASN A 151 -1.76 -18.68 -2.18
N LYS A 152 -2.12 -17.52 -2.72
CA LYS A 152 -3.33 -17.31 -3.52
C LYS A 152 -3.00 -16.48 -4.76
N THR A 153 -3.01 -17.11 -5.93
CA THR A 153 -3.02 -16.42 -7.22
C THR A 153 -4.27 -15.54 -7.32
N VAL A 154 -4.09 -14.27 -7.67
CA VAL A 154 -5.18 -13.31 -7.92
C VAL A 154 -5.30 -12.91 -9.39
N PHE A 155 -4.19 -12.98 -10.14
CA PHE A 155 -4.15 -12.76 -11.58
C PHE A 155 -3.14 -13.72 -12.22
N GLU A 156 -3.46 -14.19 -13.42
CA GLU A 156 -2.54 -14.94 -14.28
C GLU A 156 -2.78 -14.52 -15.74
N GLY A 157 -1.74 -14.01 -16.41
CA GLY A 157 -1.88 -13.48 -17.76
C GLY A 157 -0.79 -12.50 -18.17
N MET A 158 -1.01 -11.77 -19.26
CA MET A 158 -0.06 -10.78 -19.79
C MET A 158 -0.43 -9.35 -19.32
N PRO A 159 0.49 -8.61 -18.69
CA PRO A 159 0.34 -7.18 -18.45
C PRO A 159 0.15 -6.35 -19.74
N HIS A 160 -0.72 -5.34 -19.68
CA HIS A 160 -0.94 -4.34 -20.74
C HIS A 160 0.23 -3.36 -20.91
N GLN A 161 1.04 -3.17 -19.87
CA GLN A 161 2.32 -2.46 -19.88
C GLN A 161 3.37 -3.23 -19.07
N GLY A 162 4.64 -2.82 -19.19
CA GLY A 162 5.70 -3.28 -18.29
C GLY A 162 5.76 -2.47 -16.99
N HIS A 163 6.88 -2.60 -16.28
CA HIS A 163 7.25 -1.71 -15.18
C HIS A 163 8.73 -1.32 -15.24
N HIS A 164 9.10 -0.24 -14.56
CA HIS A 164 10.49 0.17 -14.39
C HIS A 164 11.23 -0.75 -13.42
N ARG A 165 12.54 -0.97 -13.65
CA ARG A 165 13.46 -1.77 -12.80
C ARG A 165 13.60 -1.37 -11.31
N LYS A 166 12.89 -0.35 -10.82
CA LYS A 166 12.84 0.06 -9.40
C LYS A 166 11.49 -0.26 -8.72
N GLY A 167 10.55 -0.86 -9.44
CA GLY A 167 9.28 -1.40 -8.93
C GLY A 167 8.99 -2.74 -9.60
N GLY A 168 7.76 -3.24 -9.43
CA GLY A 168 7.25 -4.48 -10.03
C GLY A 168 5.73 -4.51 -10.15
N PHE A 169 5.16 -5.59 -10.70
CA PHE A 169 3.70 -5.83 -10.75
C PHE A 169 3.09 -6.23 -9.38
N ALA A 170 3.77 -5.86 -8.29
CA ALA A 170 3.44 -6.15 -6.90
C ALA A 170 4.14 -5.09 -6.03
N SER A 171 3.86 -3.81 -6.31
CA SER A 171 4.50 -2.65 -5.65
C SER A 171 3.61 -2.03 -4.59
N GLU A 172 2.30 -2.08 -4.83
CA GLU A 172 1.24 -1.82 -3.88
C GLU A 172 1.45 -2.66 -2.62
N SER A 173 1.30 -2.06 -1.44
CA SER A 173 1.29 -2.82 -0.18
C SER A 173 -0.14 -3.22 0.15
N PRO A 174 -0.43 -4.47 0.58
CA PRO A 174 -1.75 -4.82 1.08
C PRO A 174 -2.13 -3.98 2.31
N VAL A 175 -3.40 -4.07 2.72
CA VAL A 175 -3.87 -3.56 4.02
C VAL A 175 -4.80 -4.55 4.71
N THR A 176 -4.79 -4.60 6.05
CA THR A 176 -5.64 -5.52 6.84
C THR A 176 -6.36 -4.82 8.00
N ASP A 177 -7.50 -5.37 8.39
CA ASP A 177 -8.25 -5.01 9.61
C ASP A 177 -8.25 -6.13 10.67
N GLY A 178 -7.32 -7.08 10.56
CA GLY A 178 -7.23 -8.26 11.43
C GLY A 178 -8.25 -9.37 11.13
N LYS A 179 -9.18 -9.15 10.19
CA LYS A 179 -10.20 -10.13 9.76
C LYS A 179 -10.08 -10.45 8.28
N HIS A 180 -9.83 -9.41 7.48
CA HIS A 180 -9.64 -9.50 6.04
C HIS A 180 -8.29 -8.94 5.60
N VAL A 181 -7.80 -9.41 4.45
CA VAL A 181 -6.64 -8.85 3.76
C VAL A 181 -7.10 -8.28 2.43
N TYR A 182 -6.92 -6.97 2.28
CA TYR A 182 -7.27 -6.21 1.09
C TYR A 182 -6.03 -5.98 0.25
N SER A 183 -6.03 -6.58 -0.94
CA SER A 183 -4.89 -6.61 -1.85
C SER A 183 -5.26 -5.93 -3.16
N TYR A 184 -4.71 -4.75 -3.39
CA TYR A 184 -4.79 -4.04 -4.66
C TYR A 184 -3.55 -4.39 -5.49
N PHE A 185 -3.76 -4.69 -6.77
CA PHE A 185 -2.70 -4.88 -7.77
C PHE A 185 -2.99 -3.98 -8.98
N GLY A 186 -3.37 -2.73 -8.73
CA GLY A 186 -3.63 -1.77 -9.79
C GLY A 186 -4.69 -2.25 -10.79
N SER A 187 -4.34 -2.22 -12.08
CA SER A 187 -5.11 -2.73 -13.22
C SER A 187 -5.56 -4.19 -13.08
N PHE A 188 -4.84 -5.00 -12.32
CA PHE A 188 -5.16 -6.42 -12.09
C PHE A 188 -6.26 -6.62 -11.03
N GLY A 189 -6.67 -5.55 -10.33
CA GLY A 189 -7.86 -5.51 -9.49
C GLY A 189 -7.60 -5.38 -7.98
N LEU A 190 -8.70 -5.35 -7.22
CA LEU A 190 -8.75 -5.30 -5.76
C LEU A 190 -9.42 -6.56 -5.22
N PHE A 191 -8.75 -7.27 -4.32
CA PHE A 191 -9.16 -8.57 -3.80
C PHE A 191 -9.28 -8.53 -2.27
N CYS A 192 -10.40 -8.98 -1.73
CA CYS A 192 -10.61 -9.21 -0.30
C CYS A 192 -10.53 -10.70 -0.01
N HIS A 193 -9.61 -11.11 0.85
CA HIS A 193 -9.51 -12.46 1.37
C HIS A 193 -9.84 -12.51 2.86
N ASP A 194 -10.45 -13.60 3.33
CA ASP A 194 -10.48 -13.93 4.76
C ASP A 194 -9.06 -14.31 5.25
N TYR A 195 -8.90 -14.42 6.57
CA TYR A 195 -7.61 -14.80 7.16
C TYR A 195 -7.10 -16.18 6.75
N ASP A 196 -7.93 -17.08 6.21
CA ASP A 196 -7.52 -18.40 5.70
C ASP A 196 -7.34 -18.40 4.17
N GLY A 197 -7.36 -17.21 3.56
CA GLY A 197 -7.11 -17.01 2.14
C GLY A 197 -8.26 -17.43 1.24
N ARG A 198 -9.50 -17.49 1.75
CA ARG A 198 -10.70 -17.62 0.90
C ARG A 198 -11.03 -16.25 0.33
N LEU A 199 -11.29 -16.17 -0.98
CA LEU A 199 -11.76 -14.93 -1.61
C LEU A 199 -13.18 -14.62 -1.11
N VAL A 200 -13.37 -13.44 -0.51
CA VAL A 200 -14.68 -12.95 -0.03
C VAL A 200 -15.36 -12.12 -1.12
N TRP A 201 -14.62 -11.19 -1.73
CA TRP A 201 -15.05 -10.43 -2.90
C TRP A 201 -13.85 -9.98 -3.73
N LYS A 202 -14.08 -9.68 -5.02
CA LYS A 202 -13.13 -8.97 -5.89
C LYS A 202 -13.81 -7.77 -6.55
N LYS A 203 -13.02 -6.75 -6.89
CA LYS A 203 -13.41 -5.63 -7.75
C LYS A 203 -12.37 -5.47 -8.86
N ASP A 204 -12.83 -5.56 -10.10
CA ASP A 204 -12.01 -5.30 -11.26
C ASP A 204 -11.84 -3.78 -11.47
N PHE A 205 -10.69 -3.41 -12.05
CA PHE A 205 -10.33 -2.04 -12.41
C PHE A 205 -10.10 -1.94 -13.92
N GLN A 206 -10.12 -0.72 -14.45
CA GLN A 206 -9.70 -0.47 -15.84
C GLN A 206 -8.17 -0.42 -15.91
N ALA A 207 -7.60 -0.75 -17.08
CA ALA A 207 -6.18 -0.67 -17.32
C ALA A 207 -5.66 0.78 -17.14
N GLN A 208 -4.64 0.94 -16.31
CA GLN A 208 -3.99 2.22 -16.04
C GLN A 208 -2.88 2.44 -17.06
N ALA A 209 -2.95 3.53 -17.82
CA ALA A 209 -1.96 3.86 -18.84
C ALA A 209 -0.88 4.75 -18.21
N MET A 210 0.24 4.16 -17.81
CA MET A 210 1.31 4.85 -17.07
C MET A 210 2.36 5.47 -18.00
N GLU A 211 2.86 6.66 -17.65
CA GLU A 211 3.95 7.39 -18.31
C GLU A 211 5.11 6.43 -18.63
N ASP A 212 5.58 6.46 -19.88
CA ASP A 212 6.75 5.70 -20.36
C ASP A 212 6.71 4.17 -20.07
N ALA A 213 5.50 3.64 -19.78
CA ALA A 213 5.26 2.27 -19.29
C ALA A 213 6.05 1.92 -18.00
N LEU A 214 6.24 2.90 -17.11
CA LEU A 214 7.03 2.76 -15.88
C LEU A 214 6.37 1.88 -14.79
N GLY A 215 5.13 1.43 -15.00
CA GLY A 215 4.40 0.50 -14.13
C GLY A 215 3.55 1.20 -13.06
N GLU A 216 2.86 0.40 -12.24
CA GLU A 216 1.93 0.85 -11.20
C GLU A 216 2.55 0.66 -9.80
N GLY A 217 1.94 1.25 -8.75
CA GLY A 217 2.48 1.11 -7.39
C GLY A 217 1.84 1.93 -6.27
N THR A 218 0.59 2.39 -6.43
CA THR A 218 -0.07 3.25 -5.43
C THR A 218 -0.88 2.41 -4.45
N SER A 219 -0.46 2.39 -3.17
CA SER A 219 -1.03 1.47 -2.18
C SER A 219 -2.45 1.88 -1.74
N PRO A 220 -3.35 0.91 -1.47
CA PRO A 220 -4.65 1.14 -0.88
C PRO A 220 -4.52 1.59 0.58
N VAL A 221 -5.54 2.32 1.05
CA VAL A 221 -5.59 2.90 2.39
C VAL A 221 -6.89 2.53 3.09
N LEU A 222 -6.80 1.89 4.25
CA LEU A 222 -7.97 1.54 5.05
C LEU A 222 -8.28 2.62 6.08
N HIS A 223 -9.54 3.07 6.16
CA HIS A 223 -10.03 3.93 7.23
C HIS A 223 -11.49 3.57 7.58
N GLY A 224 -11.70 2.99 8.77
CA GLY A 224 -12.99 2.47 9.19
C GLY A 224 -13.50 1.36 8.27
N ASP A 225 -14.56 1.66 7.53
CA ASP A 225 -15.19 0.77 6.54
C ASP A 225 -14.80 1.08 5.09
N LYS A 226 -13.88 2.03 4.85
CA LYS A 226 -13.51 2.50 3.51
C LYS A 226 -12.10 2.09 3.14
N LEU A 227 -11.94 1.59 1.92
CA LEU A 227 -10.67 1.49 1.20
C LEU A 227 -10.57 2.68 0.25
N ILE A 228 -9.60 3.56 0.47
CA ILE A 228 -9.27 4.67 -0.41
C ILE A 228 -8.19 4.22 -1.38
N ILE A 229 -8.42 4.41 -2.68
CA ILE A 229 -7.47 4.10 -3.77
C ILE A 229 -7.34 5.33 -4.67
N VAL A 230 -6.10 5.61 -5.09
CA VAL A 230 -5.75 6.67 -6.04
C VAL A 230 -5.24 6.02 -7.33
N VAL A 231 -5.74 6.51 -8.45
CA VAL A 231 -5.39 6.12 -9.82
C VAL A 231 -4.99 7.40 -10.54
N ASP A 232 -3.68 7.62 -10.64
CA ASP A 232 -3.08 8.79 -11.30
C ASP A 232 -2.25 8.29 -12.48
N HIS A 233 -2.69 8.59 -13.71
CA HIS A 233 -2.25 7.98 -14.97
C HIS A 233 -2.52 8.89 -16.18
N GLU A 234 -2.14 8.48 -17.39
CA GLU A 234 -2.29 9.27 -18.62
C GLU A 234 -3.71 9.26 -19.24
N LEU A 235 -4.70 8.67 -18.55
CA LEU A 235 -6.13 8.78 -18.87
C LEU A 235 -6.81 9.70 -17.83
N GLN A 236 -8.13 9.55 -17.60
CA GLN A 236 -8.80 10.32 -16.53
C GLN A 236 -8.38 9.77 -15.16
N SER A 237 -7.46 10.45 -14.48
CA SER A 237 -7.08 10.18 -13.10
C SER A 237 -8.24 10.38 -12.12
N PHE A 238 -8.25 9.65 -11.01
CA PHE A 238 -9.28 9.73 -9.96
C PHE A 238 -8.81 9.21 -8.60
N VAL A 239 -9.52 9.61 -7.55
CA VAL A 239 -9.51 8.96 -6.23
C VAL A 239 -10.88 8.37 -5.96
N VAL A 240 -10.93 7.17 -5.37
CA VAL A 240 -12.16 6.41 -5.10
C VAL A 240 -12.17 5.89 -3.67
N ALA A 241 -13.33 5.92 -3.01
CA ALA A 241 -13.60 5.15 -1.80
C ALA A 241 -14.44 3.92 -2.15
N ILE A 242 -14.03 2.77 -1.63
CA ILE A 242 -14.68 1.47 -1.78
C ILE A 242 -15.09 0.95 -0.41
N ASP A 243 -16.30 0.41 -0.30
CA ASP A 243 -16.80 -0.28 0.88
C ASP A 243 -16.04 -1.59 1.10
N LYS A 244 -15.41 -1.73 2.27
CA LYS A 244 -14.52 -2.87 2.57
C LYS A 244 -15.25 -4.21 2.75
N HIS A 245 -16.57 -4.18 2.96
CA HIS A 245 -17.40 -5.37 3.19
C HIS A 245 -17.92 -5.97 1.88
N THR A 246 -18.14 -5.13 0.87
CA THR A 246 -18.83 -5.50 -0.38
C THR A 246 -18.04 -5.22 -1.66
N GLY A 247 -16.92 -4.49 -1.59
CA GLY A 247 -16.13 -4.11 -2.76
C GLY A 247 -16.79 -3.05 -3.67
N LYS A 248 -17.91 -2.45 -3.24
CA LYS A 248 -18.66 -1.45 -4.02
C LYS A 248 -18.08 -0.05 -3.85
N GLU A 249 -18.19 0.78 -4.89
CA GLU A 249 -17.77 2.18 -4.82
C GLU A 249 -18.77 3.00 -3.97
N ILE A 250 -18.25 3.79 -3.03
CA ILE A 250 -19.02 4.72 -2.18
C ILE A 250 -19.06 6.10 -2.84
N TRP A 251 -17.89 6.58 -3.27
CA TRP A 251 -17.73 7.83 -4.02
C TRP A 251 -16.49 7.72 -4.92
N LYS A 252 -16.47 8.49 -6.01
CA LYS A 252 -15.31 8.64 -6.92
C LYS A 252 -15.19 10.10 -7.36
N THR A 253 -13.99 10.67 -7.20
CA THR A 253 -13.69 12.06 -7.54
C THR A 253 -12.57 12.09 -8.57
N ARG A 254 -12.80 12.77 -9.70
CA ARG A 254 -11.78 12.98 -10.74
C ARG A 254 -10.62 13.80 -10.21
N ARG A 255 -9.41 13.51 -10.68
CA ARG A 255 -8.18 14.27 -10.42
C ARG A 255 -7.69 14.89 -11.74
N ASP A 256 -7.19 16.11 -11.64
CA ASP A 256 -6.56 16.86 -12.75
C ASP A 256 -5.05 16.65 -12.64
N GLU A 257 -4.63 15.40 -12.86
CA GLU A 257 -3.28 14.89 -12.66
C GLU A 257 -2.96 13.83 -13.72
N VAL A 258 -1.67 13.70 -14.04
CA VAL A 258 -1.11 12.63 -14.89
C VAL A 258 -0.48 11.53 -14.01
N SER A 259 0.39 10.67 -14.55
CA SER A 259 1.03 9.58 -13.80
C SER A 259 1.72 10.03 -12.51
N ASN A 260 1.29 9.47 -11.38
CA ASN A 260 1.91 9.65 -10.06
C ASN A 260 1.85 8.31 -9.27
N TRP A 261 2.81 8.10 -8.37
CA TRP A 261 2.97 6.85 -7.58
C TRP A 261 2.80 7.09 -6.08
N THR A 262 1.97 8.07 -5.72
CA THR A 262 1.83 8.58 -4.35
C THR A 262 0.65 7.92 -3.62
N THR A 263 0.96 7.17 -2.57
CA THR A 263 -0.06 6.63 -1.65
C THR A 263 -0.71 7.80 -0.88
N PRO A 264 -2.04 7.89 -0.77
CA PRO A 264 -2.70 8.99 -0.06
C PRO A 264 -2.45 8.90 1.46
N ARG A 265 -2.34 10.04 2.15
CA ARG A 265 -2.24 10.11 3.61
C ARG A 265 -3.57 10.58 4.21
N VAL A 266 -4.22 9.72 4.98
CA VAL A 266 -5.33 10.12 5.86
C VAL A 266 -4.81 11.09 6.92
N TYR A 267 -5.58 12.11 7.29
CA TYR A 267 -5.34 12.93 8.47
C TYR A 267 -6.66 13.41 9.09
N ARG A 268 -6.63 13.74 10.38
CA ARG A 268 -7.79 14.26 11.10
C ARG A 268 -7.56 15.74 11.44
N TYR A 269 -8.53 16.59 11.13
CA TYR A 269 -8.48 18.02 11.40
C TYR A 269 -9.87 18.49 11.86
N GLU A 270 -9.95 19.18 13.00
CA GLU A 270 -11.21 19.66 13.60
C GLU A 270 -12.32 18.59 13.67
N GLY A 271 -11.96 17.36 14.02
CA GLY A 271 -12.88 16.22 14.12
C GLY A 271 -13.35 15.63 12.78
N GLN A 272 -12.82 16.11 11.65
CA GLN A 272 -13.10 15.60 10.30
C GLN A 272 -11.93 14.76 9.79
N ASP A 273 -12.23 13.60 9.22
CA ASP A 273 -11.22 12.79 8.51
C ASP A 273 -11.12 13.24 7.06
N ARG A 274 -9.89 13.45 6.62
CA ARG A 274 -9.52 14.00 5.32
C ARG A 274 -8.39 13.15 4.73
N ILE A 275 -8.19 13.23 3.42
CA ILE A 275 -7.01 12.67 2.75
C ILE A 275 -6.21 13.81 2.12
N VAL A 276 -4.89 13.70 2.12
CA VAL A 276 -3.97 14.51 1.30
C VAL A 276 -3.19 13.60 0.36
N ILE A 277 -3.03 14.04 -0.87
CA ILE A 277 -2.47 13.29 -1.98
C ILE A 277 -1.43 14.19 -2.66
N ASN A 278 -0.26 13.66 -3.01
CA ASN A 278 0.72 14.41 -3.78
C ASN A 278 0.31 14.46 -5.27
N GLY A 279 1.14 15.08 -6.10
CA GLY A 279 0.92 15.20 -7.55
C GLY A 279 1.75 16.33 -8.12
N SER A 280 1.40 16.82 -9.32
CA SER A 280 1.82 18.16 -9.77
C SER A 280 1.19 19.26 -8.91
N SER A 281 0.02 18.98 -8.32
CA SER A 281 -0.64 19.72 -7.26
C SER A 281 -0.89 18.83 -6.04
N VAL A 282 -0.41 19.23 -4.87
CA VAL A 282 -0.77 18.59 -3.61
C VAL A 282 -2.24 18.88 -3.32
N CYS A 283 -3.09 17.87 -3.27
CA CYS A 283 -4.54 18.03 -3.16
C CYS A 283 -5.11 17.35 -1.92
N ALA A 284 -6.13 17.93 -1.31
CA ALA A 284 -6.85 17.34 -0.20
C ALA A 284 -8.35 17.25 -0.42
N TYR A 285 -8.95 16.19 0.14
CA TYR A 285 -10.34 15.81 -0.01
C TYR A 285 -10.93 15.37 1.33
N ASP A 286 -12.24 15.54 1.48
CA ASP A 286 -13.02 14.96 2.58
C ASP A 286 -13.11 13.43 2.41
N LEU A 287 -12.73 12.65 3.43
CA LEU A 287 -12.63 11.18 3.31
C LEU A 287 -14.00 10.51 3.17
N ASN A 288 -15.07 11.13 3.70
CA ASN A 288 -16.39 10.52 3.74
C ASN A 288 -17.22 10.79 2.47
N THR A 289 -16.95 11.90 1.79
CA THR A 289 -17.71 12.36 0.61
C THR A 289 -16.90 12.45 -0.68
N GLY A 290 -15.57 12.39 -0.60
CA GLY A 290 -14.69 12.61 -1.75
C GLY A 290 -14.63 14.07 -2.21
N ARG A 291 -15.32 14.99 -1.51
CA ARG A 291 -15.38 16.40 -1.87
C ARG A 291 -14.00 17.04 -1.77
N PHE A 292 -13.57 17.68 -2.85
CA PHE A 292 -12.36 18.52 -2.88
C PHE A 292 -12.41 19.60 -1.78
N LEU A 293 -11.28 19.80 -1.09
CA LEU A 293 -11.12 20.81 -0.05
C LEU A 293 -10.14 21.89 -0.49
N TRP A 294 -8.91 21.51 -0.86
CA TRP A 294 -7.87 22.45 -1.27
C TRP A 294 -6.83 21.82 -2.21
N LYS A 295 -6.11 22.65 -2.95
CA LYS A 295 -4.90 22.27 -3.71
C LYS A 295 -3.74 23.25 -3.51
N CYS A 296 -2.53 22.79 -3.75
CA CYS A 296 -1.31 23.59 -3.83
C CYS A 296 -0.50 23.10 -5.03
N GLY A 297 -0.43 23.88 -6.11
CA GLY A 297 0.45 23.62 -7.25
C GLY A 297 1.93 23.81 -6.89
N GLY A 298 2.81 23.65 -7.88
CA GLY A 298 4.24 24.02 -7.80
C GLY A 298 5.22 22.87 -7.51
N GLN A 299 4.71 21.67 -7.20
CA GLN A 299 5.48 20.43 -7.26
C GLN A 299 5.95 20.16 -8.70
N SER A 300 6.87 19.22 -8.86
CA SER A 300 7.25 18.66 -10.17
C SER A 300 6.43 17.42 -10.51
N LEU A 301 6.48 17.02 -11.79
CA LEU A 301 5.73 15.88 -12.32
C LEU A 301 6.17 14.54 -11.70
N SER A 302 5.39 13.48 -11.95
CA SER A 302 5.79 12.10 -11.66
C SER A 302 6.06 11.87 -10.15
N ALA A 303 5.19 12.41 -9.29
CA ALA A 303 5.39 12.44 -7.85
C ALA A 303 5.22 11.06 -7.19
N ILE A 304 6.25 10.62 -6.46
CA ILE A 304 6.32 9.32 -5.77
C ILE A 304 6.07 9.45 -4.25
N PRO A 305 6.63 10.46 -3.53
CA PRO A 305 6.45 10.54 -2.08
C PRO A 305 4.99 10.68 -1.66
N MET A 306 4.55 9.81 -0.74
CA MET A 306 3.36 10.03 0.09
C MET A 306 3.59 11.25 0.99
N PRO A 307 2.62 12.19 1.11
CA PRO A 307 2.76 13.33 2.02
C PRO A 307 2.88 12.91 3.49
N ALA A 308 3.77 13.56 4.24
CA ALA A 308 3.80 13.46 5.69
C ALA A 308 2.86 14.51 6.32
N VAL A 309 2.32 14.24 7.51
CA VAL A 309 1.41 15.17 8.21
C VAL A 309 1.78 15.23 9.68
N GLY A 310 1.92 16.45 10.21
CA GLY A 310 2.29 16.73 11.61
C GLY A 310 2.34 18.23 11.90
N HIS A 311 2.28 18.63 13.17
CA HIS A 311 2.39 20.04 13.62
C HIS A 311 1.41 21.03 12.95
N GLY A 312 0.26 20.56 12.45
CA GLY A 312 -0.70 21.39 11.71
C GLY A 312 -0.34 21.65 10.23
N LEU A 313 0.64 20.92 9.70
CA LEU A 313 1.16 21.01 8.33
C LEU A 313 1.06 19.66 7.59
N ALA A 314 1.00 19.72 6.26
CA ALA A 314 1.22 18.62 5.34
C ALA A 314 2.50 18.89 4.53
N PHE A 315 3.46 17.98 4.63
CA PHE A 315 4.73 18.07 3.92
C PHE A 315 4.69 17.19 2.67
N ALA A 316 4.94 17.79 1.51
CA ALA A 316 4.95 17.11 0.22
C ALA A 316 6.25 17.44 -0.53
N ALA A 317 6.77 16.47 -1.28
CA ALA A 317 8.01 16.60 -2.01
C ALA A 317 7.99 15.85 -3.35
N SER A 318 8.79 16.35 -4.29
CA SER A 318 8.96 15.79 -5.64
C SER A 318 10.37 16.10 -6.16
N GLY A 319 10.83 15.40 -7.20
CA GLY A 319 12.22 15.51 -7.67
C GLY A 319 12.45 15.21 -9.16
N TRP A 320 11.39 15.12 -9.98
CA TRP A 320 11.57 14.88 -11.41
C TRP A 320 11.84 16.20 -12.13
N ARG A 321 13.07 16.37 -12.66
CA ARG A 321 13.58 17.59 -13.32
C ARG A 321 13.71 18.85 -12.44
N LYS A 322 12.99 18.93 -11.32
CA LYS A 322 13.03 20.00 -10.30
C LYS A 322 12.76 19.36 -8.94
N ASP A 323 13.64 19.63 -7.97
CA ASP A 323 13.41 19.28 -6.57
C ASP A 323 12.47 20.30 -5.91
N THR A 324 11.48 19.81 -5.16
CA THR A 324 10.55 20.64 -4.40
C THR A 324 10.22 20.03 -3.05
N VAL A 325 9.99 20.89 -2.04
CA VAL A 325 9.43 20.53 -0.74
C VAL A 325 8.51 21.67 -0.29
N HIS A 326 7.25 21.38 0.01
CA HIS A 326 6.26 22.35 0.50
C HIS A 326 5.81 21.98 1.93
N ALA A 327 5.44 22.97 2.77
CA ALA A 327 5.06 22.77 4.17
C ALA A 327 3.64 23.32 4.44
N ILE A 328 2.66 22.74 3.74
CA ILE A 328 1.33 23.31 3.53
C ILE A 328 0.50 23.31 4.82
N ARG A 329 0.00 24.48 5.23
CA ARG A 329 -0.85 24.64 6.41
C ARG A 329 -2.18 23.91 6.24
N LEU A 330 -2.57 23.13 7.24
CA LEU A 330 -3.87 22.45 7.27
C LEU A 330 -5.04 23.41 7.52
N GLY A 331 -6.26 22.91 7.33
CA GLY A 331 -7.51 23.63 7.59
C GLY A 331 -7.98 24.58 6.49
N GLN A 332 -7.10 24.93 5.55
CA GLN A 332 -7.43 25.82 4.44
C GLN A 332 -8.44 25.19 3.47
N ILE A 333 -9.01 26.02 2.58
CA ILE A 333 -9.96 25.63 1.52
C ILE A 333 -9.61 26.42 0.25
N GLY A 334 -9.76 25.82 -0.93
CA GLY A 334 -9.53 26.46 -2.24
C GLY A 334 -8.14 26.25 -2.83
N ASP A 335 -7.73 27.14 -3.73
CA ASP A 335 -6.38 27.13 -4.29
C ASP A 335 -5.43 27.87 -3.34
N LEU A 336 -4.37 27.19 -2.90
CA LEU A 336 -3.38 27.70 -1.96
C LEU A 336 -2.06 28.09 -2.65
N THR A 337 -1.96 27.89 -3.97
CA THR A 337 -0.75 28.16 -4.76
C THR A 337 -0.28 29.61 -4.56
N ASP A 338 1.02 29.79 -4.33
CA ASP A 338 1.68 31.07 -4.02
C ASP A 338 1.12 31.86 -2.80
N SER A 339 0.33 31.21 -1.94
CA SER A 339 -0.22 31.82 -0.72
C SER A 339 0.73 31.71 0.48
N LYS A 340 0.42 32.46 1.56
CA LYS A 340 1.14 32.41 2.86
C LYS A 340 0.88 31.13 3.67
N SER A 341 0.36 30.08 3.04
CA SER A 341 0.03 28.79 3.64
C SER A 341 0.91 27.64 3.13
N ILE A 342 2.03 27.94 2.45
CA ILE A 342 3.01 26.99 1.88
C ILE A 342 4.34 27.06 2.64
#